data_AF-A0A8T0ZI96-F1
#
_entry.id   AF-A0A8T0ZI96-F1
#
_cell.length_a   1.000
_cell.length_b   1.000
_cell.length_c   1.000
_cell.angle_alpha   90.00
_cell.angle_beta   90.00
_cell.angle_gamma   90.00
#
_symmetry.space_group_name_H-M   'P 1'
#
loop_
_entity.id
_entity.type
_entity.pdbx_description
1 polymer ?
#
loop_
_entity_poly.entity_id
_entity_poly.type
_entity_poly.pdbx_seq_one_letter_code
_entity_poly.pdbx_strand_id
1 'polypeptide(L)'
;MRTLTQSAKLRTKTQLRPVIRQGVEVDRYFKLLELMDASDDDLADLMPSPACNRRLRALLPDLKKVESVSKAIQGEDVSLLDARVWLDGLISIKPYYARFIGTISLPYN
;
A
#
# COMPACT_ATOMS: atom_id res chain seq x y z
N MET A 1 -38.03 -13.17 2.50
CA MET A 1 -37.30 -11.91 2.24
C MET A 1 -36.31 -11.68 3.39
N ARG A 2 -35.00 -11.64 3.13
CA ARG A 2 -34.01 -11.28 4.16
C ARG A 2 -33.92 -9.76 4.21
N THR A 3 -34.15 -9.17 5.39
CA THR A 3 -34.26 -7.71 5.58
C THR A 3 -32.90 -7.03 5.46
N LEU A 4 -32.90 -5.76 5.02
CA LEU A 4 -31.74 -4.87 4.92
C LEU A 4 -30.87 -4.85 6.19
N THR A 5 -31.49 -5.09 7.35
CA THR A 5 -30.87 -5.20 8.68
C THR A 5 -29.94 -6.41 8.83
N GLN A 6 -30.22 -7.53 8.15
CA GLN A 6 -29.30 -8.68 8.11
C GLN A 6 -28.07 -8.38 7.25
N SER A 7 -28.22 -7.67 6.14
CA SER A 7 -27.10 -7.25 5.29
C SER A 7 -26.15 -6.30 6.04
N ALA A 8 -26.69 -5.38 6.85
CA ALA A 8 -25.89 -4.53 7.73
C ALA A 8 -25.14 -5.33 8.82
N LYS A 9 -25.77 -6.36 9.41
CA LYS A 9 -25.13 -7.28 10.39
C LYS A 9 -24.06 -8.20 9.76
N LEU A 10 -24.17 -8.53 8.48
CA LEU A 10 -23.17 -9.32 7.76
C LEU A 10 -21.95 -8.47 7.34
N ARG A 11 -22.18 -7.18 7.03
CA ARG A 11 -21.12 -6.21 6.70
C ARG A 11 -20.22 -5.84 7.89
N THR A 12 -20.69 -6.00 9.13
CA THR A 12 -19.88 -5.75 10.34
C THR A 12 -18.90 -6.89 10.66
N LYS A 13 -19.02 -8.07 10.03
CA LYS A 13 -18.23 -9.28 10.38
C LYS A 13 -17.57 -9.99 9.21
N THR A 14 -17.49 -9.36 8.04
CA THR A 14 -16.78 -9.99 6.93
C THR A 14 -15.29 -9.84 7.19
N GLN A 15 -14.65 -10.87 7.76
CA GLN A 15 -13.20 -10.88 7.90
C GLN A 15 -12.56 -10.73 6.52
N LEU A 16 -11.72 -9.71 6.38
CA LEU A 16 -10.98 -9.46 5.15
C LEU A 16 -9.95 -10.58 5.01
N ARG A 17 -9.98 -11.30 3.88
CA ARG A 17 -8.98 -12.35 3.64
C ARG A 17 -7.59 -11.70 3.51
N PRO A 18 -6.57 -12.17 4.24
CA PRO A 18 -5.21 -11.70 4.08
C PRO A 18 -4.77 -11.82 2.61
N VAL A 19 -4.19 -10.77 2.06
CA VAL A 19 -3.62 -10.80 0.72
C VAL A 19 -2.23 -11.39 0.84
N ILE A 20 -2.09 -12.68 0.50
CA ILE A 20 -0.85 -13.48 0.61
C ILE A 20 0.33 -12.89 -0.20
N ARG A 21 0.07 -11.91 -1.06
CA ARG A 21 1.07 -11.29 -1.95
C ARG A 21 1.28 -9.83 -1.60
N GLN A 22 2.13 -9.56 -0.62
CA GLN A 22 2.64 -8.21 -0.37
C GLN A 22 4.15 -8.21 -0.25
N GLY A 23 4.80 -7.81 -1.34
CA GLY A 23 6.17 -7.31 -1.32
C GLY A 23 7.18 -8.16 -2.08
N VAL A 24 7.51 -7.72 -3.29
CA VAL A 24 8.95 -7.52 -3.56
C VAL A 24 9.34 -6.31 -2.74
N GLU A 25 9.90 -6.55 -1.55
CA GLU A 25 10.29 -5.51 -0.60
C GLU A 25 11.36 -4.62 -1.28
N VAL A 26 11.00 -3.42 -1.73
CA VAL A 26 11.95 -2.48 -2.37
C VAL A 26 13.10 -2.15 -1.40
N ASP A 27 12.86 -2.22 -0.08
CA ASP A 27 13.92 -2.18 0.93
C ASP A 27 14.93 -3.33 0.77
N ARG A 28 14.49 -4.55 0.45
CA ARG A 28 15.39 -5.69 0.20
C ARG A 28 16.26 -5.44 -1.02
N TYR A 29 15.72 -4.83 -2.08
CA TYR A 29 16.53 -4.43 -3.23
C TYR A 29 17.65 -3.48 -2.82
N PHE A 30 17.37 -2.45 -2.01
CA PHE A 30 18.40 -1.51 -1.57
C PHE A 30 19.40 -2.13 -0.58
N LYS A 31 18.97 -3.03 0.30
CA LYS A 31 19.89 -3.80 1.17
C LYS A 31 20.83 -4.68 0.35
N LEU A 32 20.33 -5.33 -0.70
CA LEU A 32 21.15 -6.13 -1.60
C LEU A 32 22.11 -5.24 -2.40
N LEU A 33 21.63 -4.09 -2.90
CA LEU A 33 22.45 -3.11 -3.61
C LEU A 33 23.65 -2.64 -2.79
N GLU A 34 23.49 -2.48 -1.46
CA GLU A 34 24.57 -2.08 -0.55
C GLU A 34 25.63 -3.18 -0.33
N LEU A 35 25.29 -4.44 -0.62
CA LEU A 35 26.21 -5.57 -0.53
C LEU A 35 26.91 -5.87 -1.86
N MET A 36 26.46 -5.28 -2.96
CA MET A 36 27.04 -5.47 -4.28
C MET A 36 28.31 -4.63 -4.43
N ASP A 37 29.33 -5.21 -5.05
CA ASP A 37 30.51 -4.46 -5.45
C ASP A 37 30.16 -3.58 -6.65
N ALA A 38 30.28 -2.27 -6.48
CA ALA A 38 30.01 -1.30 -7.54
C ALA A 38 31.05 -1.33 -8.68
N SER A 39 32.16 -2.06 -8.49
CA SER A 39 33.21 -2.29 -9.49
C SER A 39 33.10 -3.64 -10.21
N ASP A 40 32.07 -4.42 -9.91
CA ASP A 40 31.74 -5.65 -10.63
C ASP A 40 31.06 -5.30 -11.96
N ASP A 41 31.87 -5.21 -13.03
CA ASP A 41 31.42 -4.90 -14.38
C ASP A 41 30.43 -5.95 -14.94
N ASP A 42 30.52 -7.21 -14.50
CA ASP A 42 29.58 -8.27 -14.93
C ASP A 42 28.17 -8.01 -14.35
N LEU A 43 28.11 -7.37 -13.18
CA LEU A 43 26.87 -6.99 -12.53
C LEU A 43 26.31 -5.66 -13.04
N ALA A 44 27.17 -4.75 -13.51
CA ALA A 44 26.78 -3.41 -13.95
C ALA A 44 25.68 -3.43 -15.02
N ASP A 45 25.76 -4.38 -15.97
CA ASP A 45 24.77 -4.55 -17.05
C ASP A 45 23.42 -5.09 -16.56
N LEU A 46 23.38 -5.74 -15.40
CA LEU A 46 22.15 -6.28 -14.79
C LEU A 46 21.43 -5.25 -13.91
N MET A 47 22.09 -4.14 -13.58
CA MET A 47 21.57 -3.16 -12.64
C MET A 47 20.65 -2.13 -13.30
N PRO A 48 19.55 -1.73 -12.63
CA PRO A 48 18.78 -0.56 -13.06
C PRO A 48 19.68 0.67 -13.10
N SER A 49 19.43 1.56 -14.06
CA SER A 49 20.22 2.79 -14.19
C SER A 49 20.25 3.61 -12.90
N PRO A 50 21.32 4.38 -12.64
CA PRO A 50 21.39 5.23 -11.45
C PRO A 50 20.19 6.19 -11.31
N ALA A 51 19.64 6.66 -12.43
CA ALA A 51 18.43 7.47 -12.43
C ALA A 51 17.18 6.70 -11.96
N CYS A 52 17.04 5.43 -12.35
CA CYS A 52 15.99 4.54 -11.86
C CYS A 52 16.11 4.35 -10.33
N ASN A 53 17.31 4.07 -9.84
CA ASN A 53 17.57 3.88 -8.41
C ASN A 53 17.26 5.12 -7.58
N ARG A 54 17.61 6.32 -8.06
CA ARG A 54 17.22 7.58 -7.41
C ARG A 54 15.71 7.74 -7.31
N ARG A 55 14.98 7.43 -8.38
CA ARG A 55 13.50 7.49 -8.39
C ARG A 55 12.90 6.47 -7.42
N LEU A 56 13.42 5.25 -7.38
CA LEU A 56 12.99 4.22 -6.45
C LEU A 56 13.25 4.62 -4.99
N ARG A 57 14.43 5.17 -4.66
CA ARG A 57 14.74 5.69 -3.31
C ARG A 57 13.76 6.79 -2.91
N ALA A 58 13.43 7.71 -3.82
CA ALA A 58 12.48 8.78 -3.55
C ALA A 58 11.04 8.27 -3.30
N LEU A 59 10.65 7.14 -3.91
CA LEU A 59 9.33 6.52 -3.72
C LEU A 59 9.24 5.64 -2.47
N LEU A 60 10.37 5.24 -1.89
CA LEU A 60 10.42 4.29 -0.78
C LEU A 60 9.60 4.73 0.45
N PRO A 61 9.65 5.99 0.92
CA PRO A 61 8.85 6.43 2.06
C PRO A 61 7.34 6.36 1.81
N ASP A 62 6.92 6.65 0.58
CA ASP A 62 5.53 6.59 0.17
C ASP A 62 5.04 5.13 0.11
N LEU A 63 5.86 4.22 -0.43
CA LEU A 63 5.57 2.79 -0.43
C LEU A 63 5.41 2.23 0.99
N LYS A 64 6.25 2.65 1.94
CA LYS A 64 6.14 2.23 3.36
C LYS A 64 4.83 2.66 4.00
N LYS A 65 4.33 3.86 3.70
CA LYS A 65 3.02 4.33 4.21
C LYS A 65 1.88 3.49 3.65
N VAL A 66 1.90 3.25 2.34
CA VAL A 66 0.88 2.42 1.66
C VAL A 66 0.91 0.99 2.19
N GLU A 67 2.10 0.40 2.36
CA GLU A 67 2.28 -0.93 2.94
C GLU A 67 1.76 -0.99 4.38
N SER A 68 2.09 0.01 5.22
CA SER A 68 1.62 0.09 6.60
C SER A 68 0.10 0.10 6.69
N VAL A 69 -0.57 0.94 5.90
CA VAL A 69 -2.05 0.98 5.85
C VAL A 69 -2.61 -0.32 5.31
N SER A 70 -1.98 -0.92 4.30
CA SER A 70 -2.45 -2.18 3.74
C SER A 70 -2.35 -3.34 4.75
N LYS A 71 -1.27 -3.41 5.53
CA LYS A 71 -1.12 -4.36 6.64
C LYS A 71 -2.14 -4.10 7.73
N ALA A 72 -2.36 -2.83 8.09
CA ALA A 72 -3.36 -2.46 9.10
C ALA A 72 -4.76 -2.93 8.68
N ILE A 73 -5.15 -2.74 7.41
CA ILE A 73 -6.45 -3.17 6.87
C ILE A 73 -6.63 -4.70 6.90
N GLN A 74 -5.55 -5.46 6.84
CA GLN A 74 -5.58 -6.93 6.91
C GLN A 74 -5.58 -7.48 8.33
N GLY A 75 -5.63 -6.61 9.36
CA GLY A 75 -5.78 -7.03 10.75
C GLY A 75 -7.12 -7.73 11.01
N GLU A 76 -7.15 -8.58 12.04
CA GLU A 76 -8.31 -9.41 12.38
C GLU A 76 -9.52 -8.59 12.86
N ASP A 77 -9.27 -7.47 13.55
CA ASP A 77 -10.28 -6.61 14.18
C ASP A 77 -10.43 -5.24 13.49
N VAL A 78 -10.42 -5.22 12.16
CA VAL A 78 -10.54 -3.98 11.38
C VAL A 78 -11.97 -3.76 10.94
N SER A 79 -12.59 -2.65 11.37
CA SER A 79 -13.89 -2.25 10.83
C SER A 79 -13.74 -1.54 9.48
N LEU A 80 -14.81 -1.52 8.69
CA LEU A 80 -14.86 -0.73 7.45
C LEU A 80 -14.66 0.77 7.70
N LEU A 81 -14.99 1.27 8.89
CA LEU A 81 -14.75 2.67 9.27
C LEU A 81 -13.26 2.92 9.48
N ASP A 82 -12.55 2.00 10.17
CA ASP A 82 -11.10 2.11 10.37
C ASP A 82 -10.36 2.09 9.04
N ALA A 83 -10.72 1.14 8.16
CA ALA A 83 -10.17 1.06 6.82
C ALA A 83 -10.38 2.36 6.02
N ARG A 84 -11.58 2.96 6.13
CA ARG A 84 -11.88 4.24 5.48
C ARG A 84 -11.01 5.37 6.02
N VAL A 85 -10.90 5.52 7.35
CA VAL A 85 -10.09 6.57 7.99
C VAL A 85 -8.63 6.45 7.55
N TRP A 86 -8.07 5.25 7.48
CA TRP A 86 -6.68 5.05 7.06
C TRP A 86 -6.47 5.36 5.57
N LEU A 87 -7.41 4.98 4.71
CA LEU A 87 -7.36 5.30 3.27
C LEU A 87 -7.51 6.81 3.01
N ASP A 88 -8.41 7.48 3.71
CA ASP A 88 -8.57 8.95 3.65
C ASP A 88 -7.31 9.66 4.18
N GLY A 89 -6.64 9.09 5.19
CA GLY A 89 -5.34 9.54 5.67
C GLY A 89 -4.25 9.49 4.60
N LEU A 90 -4.17 8.41 3.80
CA LEU A 90 -3.24 8.33 2.66
C LEU A 90 -3.55 9.41 1.61
N ILE A 91 -4.84 9.58 1.26
CA ILE A 91 -5.27 10.60 0.29
C ILE A 91 -4.91 12.00 0.78
N SER A 92 -5.06 12.27 2.09
CA SER A 92 -4.70 13.56 2.69
C SER A 92 -3.21 13.85 2.58
N ILE A 93 -2.34 12.84 2.73
CA ILE A 93 -0.90 12.98 2.56
C ILE A 93 -0.54 13.20 1.09
N LYS A 94 -1.20 12.48 0.18
CA LYS A 94 -0.93 12.57 -1.26
C LYS A 94 -2.23 12.44 -2.06
N PRO A 95 -2.84 13.58 -2.46
CA PRO A 95 -4.14 13.60 -3.13
C PRO A 95 -4.21 12.74 -4.39
N TYR A 96 -3.07 12.52 -5.06
CA TYR A 96 -2.96 11.64 -6.22
C TYR A 96 -3.43 10.20 -5.96
N TYR A 97 -3.35 9.69 -4.73
CA TYR A 97 -3.82 8.34 -4.39
C TYR A 97 -5.32 8.15 -4.56
N ALA A 98 -6.09 9.24 -4.52
CA ALA A 98 -7.53 9.20 -4.71
C ALA A 98 -7.93 8.61 -6.07
N ARG A 99 -7.06 8.72 -7.08
CA ARG A 99 -7.21 8.08 -8.40
C ARG A 99 -7.32 6.55 -8.33
N PHE A 100 -6.67 5.92 -7.36
CA PHE A 100 -6.59 4.45 -7.25
C PHE A 100 -7.47 3.90 -6.14
N ILE A 101 -7.66 4.66 -5.06
CA ILE A 101 -8.46 4.26 -3.89
C ILE A 101 -9.95 4.56 -4.12
N GLY A 102 -10.25 5.50 -5.01
CA GLY A 102 -11.58 6.05 -5.22
C GLY A 102 -11.85 7.22 -4.26
N THR A 103 -12.43 8.30 -4.78
CA THR A 103 -12.96 9.39 -3.97
C THR A 103 -14.40 9.09 -3.61
N ILE A 104 -14.75 9.15 -2.32
CA ILE A 104 -16.12 9.50 -1.98
C ILE A 104 -16.19 11.02 -2.18
N SER A 105 -16.67 11.45 -3.35
CA SER A 105 -17.34 12.74 -3.42
C SER A 105 -18.51 12.62 -2.45
N LEU A 106 -18.39 13.21 -1.27
CA LEU A 106 -19.54 13.38 -0.39
C LEU A 106 -20.33 14.55 -1.00
N PRO A 107 -21.54 14.34 -1.56
CA PRO A 107 -22.44 15.45 -1.76
C PRO A 107 -22.97 15.82 -0.37
N TYR A 108 -22.42 16.89 0.21
CA TYR A 108 -23.10 17.61 1.28
C TYR A 108 -23.12 19.09 0.89
N ASN A 109 -24.19 19.47 0.20
CA ASN A 109 -25.12 20.51 0.64
C ASN A 109 -26.53 19.91 0.56
#